data_AF-A0A537I9P0-F1
#
_entry.id   AF-A0A537I9P0-F1
#
_cell.length_a   1.000
_cell.length_b   1.000
_cell.length_c   1.000
_cell.angle_alpha   90.00
_cell.angle_beta   90.00
_cell.angle_gamma   90.00
#
_symmetry.space_group_name_H-M   'P 1'
#
loop_
_entity.id
_entity.type
_entity.pdbx_description
1 polymer ?
#
loop_
_entity_poly.entity_id
_entity_poly.type
_entity_poly.pdbx_seq_one_letter_code
_entity_poly.pdbx_strand_id
1 'polypeptide(L)'
;MKANDDALRLILDRDRGDIRSILNDMQLLSSRHRSLTVDDIDLLSGRDRTESIFEVLRIIFNSRTTASARRALSISDVDQEMLFQWIFENAPYQIPKPKELEEAMSALAESDLYFGRIKKTQSWHLLSYALDLMTAGVAIAKQTSLSGWVPMRFPQKISSMSRTRSIRDTRKKAAASIGVKSHVSVRRAQQLYFPLLRFIYEHNPDEYERIAVSLDAKEELDDLLSNEMRPPN
;
A
#
# COMPACT_ATOMS: atom_id res chain seq x y z
N MET A 1 -20.48 17.63 25.15
CA MET A 1 -19.31 16.80 25.53
C MET A 1 -18.21 17.76 25.96
N LYS A 2 -17.66 17.61 27.16
CA LYS A 2 -16.44 18.36 27.55
C LYS A 2 -15.24 17.45 27.25
N ALA A 3 -14.33 17.90 26.42
CA ALA A 3 -13.08 17.19 26.12
C ALA A 3 -11.91 18.04 26.62
N ASN A 4 -10.93 17.40 27.25
CA ASN A 4 -9.67 18.04 27.59
C ASN A 4 -8.87 18.31 26.29
N ASP A 5 -8.14 19.42 26.20
CA ASP A 5 -7.32 19.75 25.03
C ASP A 5 -6.22 18.70 24.80
N ASP A 6 -5.65 18.15 25.88
CA ASP A 6 -4.66 17.07 25.80
C ASP A 6 -5.26 15.79 25.23
N ALA A 7 -6.51 15.49 25.58
CA ALA A 7 -7.27 14.35 25.06
C ALA A 7 -7.56 14.51 23.55
N LEU A 8 -7.88 15.72 23.10
CA LEU A 8 -8.09 16.01 21.68
C LEU A 8 -6.80 15.90 20.85
N ARG A 9 -5.68 16.40 21.38
CA ARG A 9 -4.37 16.27 20.73
C ARG A 9 -3.96 14.82 20.57
N LEU A 10 -4.18 14.01 21.61
CA LEU A 10 -3.82 12.60 21.58
C LEU A 10 -4.63 11.81 20.53
N ILE A 11 -5.92 12.11 20.35
CA ILE A 11 -6.74 11.51 19.27
C ILE A 11 -6.24 11.97 17.88
N LEU A 12 -5.93 13.26 17.72
CA LEU A 12 -5.45 13.81 16.44
C LEU A 12 -4.12 13.17 16.01
N ASP A 13 -3.18 13.03 16.95
CA ASP A 13 -1.89 12.39 16.71
C ASP A 13 -2.05 10.90 16.39
N ARG A 14 -2.94 10.21 17.11
CA ARG A 14 -3.21 8.78 16.92
C ARG A 14 -3.81 8.47 15.55
N ASP A 15 -4.83 9.23 15.15
CA ASP A 15 -5.54 9.00 13.89
C ASP A 15 -4.86 9.67 12.70
N ARG A 16 -3.70 10.32 12.94
CA ARG A 16 -2.87 11.00 11.93
C ARG A 16 -3.68 11.97 11.06
N GLY A 17 -4.67 12.62 11.66
CA GLY A 17 -5.56 13.56 10.97
C GLY A 17 -6.65 12.93 10.08
N ASP A 18 -6.88 11.62 10.13
CA ASP A 18 -8.03 11.01 9.46
C ASP A 18 -9.34 11.35 10.19
N ILE A 19 -10.05 12.34 9.65
CA ILE A 19 -11.31 12.86 10.19
C ILE A 19 -12.36 11.77 10.42
N ARG A 20 -12.41 10.72 9.58
CA ARG A 20 -13.39 9.65 9.73
C ARG A 20 -13.06 8.77 10.93
N SER A 21 -11.78 8.44 11.12
CA SER A 21 -11.30 7.68 12.27
C SER A 21 -11.54 8.49 13.55
N ILE A 22 -11.11 9.76 13.55
CA ILE A 22 -11.34 10.71 14.66
C ILE A 22 -12.82 10.77 15.07
N LEU A 23 -13.73 10.91 14.09
CA LEU A 23 -15.16 10.98 14.37
C LEU A 23 -15.69 9.68 14.99
N ASN A 24 -15.28 8.52 14.48
CA ASN A 24 -15.70 7.22 15.00
C ASN A 24 -15.23 7.01 16.44
N ASP A 25 -13.99 7.39 16.73
CA ASP A 25 -13.42 7.27 18.06
C ASP A 25 -14.04 8.26 19.05
N MET A 26 -14.28 9.50 18.62
CA MET A 26 -15.06 10.46 19.40
C MET A 26 -16.47 9.94 19.67
N GLN A 27 -17.13 9.34 18.68
CA GLN A 27 -18.47 8.78 18.84
C GLN A 27 -18.47 7.59 19.81
N LEU A 28 -17.49 6.71 19.72
CA LEU A 28 -17.28 5.59 20.63
C LEU A 28 -17.06 6.06 22.07
N LEU A 29 -16.20 7.06 22.28
CA LEU A 29 -15.90 7.63 23.60
C LEU A 29 -17.11 8.38 24.17
N SER A 30 -17.83 9.15 23.34
CA SER A 30 -19.01 9.90 23.75
C SER A 30 -20.20 9.01 24.12
N SER A 31 -20.24 7.77 23.61
CA SER A 31 -21.30 6.82 23.91
C SER A 31 -21.23 6.26 25.34
N ARG A 32 -20.06 6.34 26.00
CA ARG A 32 -19.84 5.76 27.35
C ARG A 32 -19.79 6.81 28.46
N HIS A 33 -19.30 8.04 28.22
CA HIS A 33 -19.19 9.08 29.25
C HIS A 33 -19.50 10.51 28.75
N ARG A 34 -19.97 11.38 29.66
CA ARG A 34 -20.30 12.80 29.36
C ARG A 34 -19.07 13.73 29.32
N SER A 35 -17.90 13.24 29.72
CA SER A 35 -16.60 13.94 29.73
C SER A 35 -15.48 12.99 29.28
N LEU A 36 -14.59 13.49 28.43
CA LEU A 36 -13.42 12.77 27.90
C LEU A 36 -12.18 13.08 28.76
N THR A 37 -11.62 12.06 29.40
CA THR A 37 -10.33 12.15 30.12
C THR A 37 -9.21 11.43 29.36
N VAL A 38 -7.95 11.71 29.71
CA VAL A 38 -6.78 11.04 29.08
C VAL A 38 -6.82 9.53 29.33
N ASP A 39 -7.23 9.12 30.53
CA ASP A 39 -7.37 7.71 30.92
C ASP A 39 -8.41 6.96 30.06
N ASP A 40 -9.47 7.63 29.61
CA ASP A 40 -10.49 7.06 28.71
C ASP A 40 -9.92 6.77 27.30
N ILE A 41 -8.92 7.56 26.88
CA ILE A 41 -8.24 7.38 25.59
C ILE A 41 -7.13 6.33 25.73
N ASP A 42 -6.48 6.23 26.88
CA ASP A 42 -5.57 5.13 27.19
C ASP A 42 -6.31 3.78 27.25
N LEU A 43 -7.61 3.75 27.55
CA LEU A 43 -8.43 2.54 27.39
C LEU A 43 -8.71 2.18 25.92
N LEU A 44 -8.65 3.15 25.00
CA LEU A 44 -8.61 2.90 23.55
C LEU A 44 -7.21 2.52 23.05
N SER A 45 -6.17 2.61 23.89
CA SER A 45 -4.77 2.29 23.51
C SER A 45 -4.52 0.80 23.25
N GLY A 46 -5.57 -0.02 23.22
CA GLY A 46 -5.52 -1.43 22.87
C GLY A 46 -5.05 -1.65 21.43
N ARG A 47 -3.72 -1.66 21.28
CA ARG A 47 -2.86 -1.99 20.13
C ARG A 47 -2.50 -0.79 19.26
N ASP A 48 -1.29 -0.29 19.46
CA ASP A 48 -0.55 0.37 18.38
C ASP A 48 -0.47 -0.62 17.22
N ARG A 49 -1.23 -0.35 16.15
CA ARG A 49 -1.30 -1.20 14.93
C ARG A 49 0.10 -1.50 14.37
N THR A 50 1.07 -0.64 14.67
CA THR A 50 2.46 -0.78 14.25
C THR A 50 3.19 -1.84 15.09
N GLU A 51 2.96 -1.89 16.39
CA GLU A 51 3.56 -2.92 17.25
C GLU A 51 2.93 -4.29 16.98
N SER A 52 1.62 -4.34 16.72
CA SER A 52 0.93 -5.59 16.44
C SER A 52 1.38 -6.24 15.12
N ILE A 53 1.62 -5.46 14.06
CA ILE A 53 2.10 -6.03 12.78
C ILE A 53 3.50 -6.63 12.91
N PHE A 54 4.42 -6.01 13.66
CA PHE A 54 5.75 -6.57 13.87
C PHE A 54 5.72 -7.85 14.70
N GLU A 55 4.80 -7.96 15.65
CA GLU A 55 4.57 -9.22 16.37
C GLU A 55 4.06 -10.31 15.43
N VAL A 56 3.06 -10.01 14.60
CA VAL A 56 2.53 -10.96 13.59
C VAL A 56 3.63 -11.44 12.66
N LEU A 57 4.45 -10.53 12.13
CA LEU A 57 5.58 -10.90 11.27
C LEU A 57 6.62 -11.75 12.01
N ARG A 58 6.93 -11.43 13.28
CA ARG A 58 7.82 -12.27 14.11
C ARG A 58 7.26 -13.68 14.27
N ILE A 59 5.96 -13.83 14.48
CA ILE A 59 5.32 -15.15 14.58
C ILE A 59 5.45 -15.89 13.25
N ILE A 60 5.13 -15.25 12.12
CA ILE A 60 5.19 -15.88 10.80
C ILE A 60 6.61 -16.33 10.46
N PHE A 61 7.59 -15.43 10.56
CA PHE A 61 8.98 -15.72 10.17
C PHE A 61 9.74 -16.61 11.16
N ASN A 62 9.22 -16.92 12.34
CA ASN A 62 9.93 -17.76 13.31
C ASN A 62 9.11 -18.99 13.79
N SER A 63 7.90 -19.17 13.26
CA SER A 63 7.08 -20.35 13.56
C SER A 63 7.68 -21.60 12.93
N ARG A 64 7.77 -22.68 13.73
CA ARG A 64 8.20 -24.01 13.25
C ARG A 64 7.04 -24.92 12.85
N THR A 65 5.81 -24.47 13.06
CA THR A 65 4.61 -25.25 12.76
C THR A 65 3.61 -24.42 11.97
N THR A 66 2.88 -25.08 11.07
CA THR A 66 1.81 -24.48 10.26
C THR A 66 0.75 -23.83 11.14
N ALA A 67 0.32 -24.53 12.19
CA ALA A 67 -0.68 -24.04 13.13
C ALA A 67 -0.23 -22.76 13.85
N SER A 68 1.05 -22.64 14.21
CA SER A 68 1.58 -21.43 14.83
C SER A 68 1.60 -20.25 13.86
N ALA A 69 2.09 -20.48 12.64
CA ALA A 69 2.12 -19.45 11.60
C ALA A 69 0.71 -18.95 11.25
N ARG A 70 -0.26 -19.88 11.13
CA ARG A 70 -1.65 -19.55 10.79
C ARG A 70 -2.35 -18.75 11.91
N ARG A 71 -2.02 -19.00 13.18
CA ARG A 71 -2.56 -18.23 14.31
C ARG A 71 -2.14 -16.75 14.28
N ALA A 72 -1.08 -16.39 13.57
CA ALA A 72 -0.69 -15.00 13.40
C ALA A 72 -1.82 -14.17 12.74
N LEU A 73 -2.66 -14.80 11.91
CA LEU A 73 -3.80 -14.15 11.26
C LEU A 73 -4.86 -13.65 12.26
N SER A 74 -5.09 -14.36 13.37
CA SER A 74 -6.07 -13.92 14.38
C SER A 74 -5.57 -12.77 15.25
N ILE A 75 -4.26 -12.48 15.20
CA ILE A 75 -3.61 -11.41 15.97
C ILE A 75 -3.46 -10.15 15.11
N SER A 76 -3.50 -10.28 13.79
CA SER A 76 -3.24 -9.18 12.86
C SER A 76 -4.35 -8.14 12.87
N ASP A 77 -3.98 -6.89 13.11
CA ASP A 77 -4.89 -5.73 13.03
C ASP A 77 -4.92 -5.09 11.63
N VAL A 78 -4.17 -5.63 10.67
CA VAL A 78 -4.23 -5.22 9.26
C VAL A 78 -5.02 -6.24 8.44
N ASP A 79 -5.60 -5.79 7.33
CA ASP A 79 -6.28 -6.72 6.42
C ASP A 79 -5.29 -7.69 5.76
N GLN A 80 -5.82 -8.77 5.20
CA GLN A 80 -5.03 -9.88 4.67
C GLN A 80 -4.18 -9.49 3.46
N GLU A 81 -4.66 -8.57 2.62
CA GLU A 81 -3.89 -8.10 1.47
C GLU A 81 -2.74 -7.20 1.92
N MET A 82 -2.98 -6.35 2.92
CA MET A 82 -1.94 -5.55 3.54
C MET A 82 -0.89 -6.42 4.25
N LEU A 83 -1.33 -7.42 5.02
CA LEU A 83 -0.43 -8.40 5.65
C LEU A 83 0.43 -9.13 4.60
N PHE A 84 -0.17 -9.53 3.48
CA PHE A 84 0.58 -10.12 2.37
C PHE A 84 1.71 -9.19 1.88
N GLN A 85 1.44 -7.89 1.70
CA GLN A 85 2.47 -6.94 1.28
C GLN A 85 3.59 -6.80 2.33
N TRP A 86 3.26 -6.84 3.62
CA TRP A 86 4.25 -6.84 4.69
C TRP A 86 5.15 -8.08 4.67
N ILE A 87 4.58 -9.27 4.50
CA ILE A 87 5.36 -10.51 4.42
C ILE A 87 6.25 -10.49 3.18
N PHE A 88 5.71 -10.10 2.02
CA PHE A 88 6.44 -10.03 0.76
C PHE A 88 7.63 -9.07 0.83
N GLU A 89 7.44 -7.86 1.36
CA GLU A 89 8.54 -6.89 1.52
C GLU A 89 9.63 -7.42 2.44
N ASN A 90 9.25 -8.15 3.50
CA ASN A 90 10.18 -8.56 4.55
C ASN A 90 10.84 -9.92 4.31
N ALA A 91 10.29 -10.78 3.45
CA ALA A 91 10.81 -12.12 3.22
C ALA A 91 12.31 -12.17 2.84
N PRO A 92 12.82 -11.32 1.92
CA PRO A 92 14.25 -11.32 1.56
C PRO A 92 15.18 -10.94 2.71
N TYR A 93 14.69 -10.11 3.64
CA TYR A 93 15.48 -9.68 4.80
C TYR A 93 15.43 -10.72 5.93
N GLN A 94 14.31 -11.43 6.07
CA GLN A 94 14.06 -12.37 7.16
C GLN A 94 14.49 -13.81 6.84
N ILE A 95 14.73 -14.12 5.56
CA ILE A 95 15.12 -15.44 5.06
C ILE A 95 16.44 -15.30 4.27
N PRO A 96 17.60 -15.48 4.92
CA PRO A 96 18.89 -15.16 4.31
C PRO A 96 19.40 -16.21 3.33
N LYS A 97 18.96 -17.47 3.44
CA LYS A 97 19.41 -18.56 2.56
C LYS A 97 18.67 -18.51 1.23
N PRO A 98 19.36 -18.45 0.08
CA PRO A 98 18.71 -18.32 -1.24
C PRO A 98 17.69 -19.42 -1.54
N LYS A 99 18.00 -20.68 -1.19
CA LYS A 99 17.09 -21.81 -1.40
C LYS A 99 15.80 -21.72 -0.56
N GLU A 100 15.93 -21.33 0.71
CA GLU A 100 14.77 -21.11 1.58
C GLU A 100 13.93 -19.91 1.11
N LEU A 101 14.60 -18.87 0.61
CA LEU A 101 13.93 -17.69 0.05
C LEU A 101 13.18 -18.05 -1.23
N GLU A 102 13.74 -18.86 -2.12
CA GLU A 102 13.06 -19.38 -3.32
C GLU A 102 11.76 -20.10 -2.96
N GLU A 103 11.80 -21.01 -1.98
CA GLU A 103 10.63 -21.75 -1.50
C GLU A 103 9.58 -20.79 -0.90
N ALA A 104 9.99 -19.83 -0.08
CA ALA A 104 9.09 -18.84 0.51
C ALA A 104 8.46 -17.91 -0.55
N MET A 105 9.24 -17.46 -1.53
CA MET A 105 8.77 -16.62 -2.63
C MET A 105 7.83 -17.38 -3.56
N SER A 106 8.06 -18.68 -3.76
CA SER A 106 7.15 -19.55 -4.52
C SER A 106 5.79 -19.67 -3.83
N ALA A 107 5.77 -19.86 -2.51
CA ALA A 107 4.53 -19.88 -1.73
C ALA A 107 3.80 -18.52 -1.79
N LEU A 108 4.51 -17.41 -1.69
CA LEU A 108 3.93 -16.07 -1.83
C LEU A 108 3.39 -15.80 -3.24
N ALA A 109 4.09 -16.26 -4.28
CA ALA A 109 3.61 -16.14 -5.66
C ALA A 109 2.30 -16.91 -5.86
N GLU A 110 2.21 -18.12 -5.33
CA GLU A 110 0.98 -18.91 -5.41
C GLU A 110 -0.17 -18.27 -4.61
N SER A 111 0.14 -17.72 -3.43
CA SER A 111 -0.83 -16.93 -2.65
C SER A 111 -1.38 -15.72 -3.44
N ASP A 112 -0.52 -14.96 -4.12
CA ASP A 112 -0.94 -13.81 -4.96
C ASP A 112 -1.83 -14.26 -6.13
N LEU A 113 -1.54 -15.41 -6.75
CA LEU A 113 -2.41 -16.00 -7.77
C LEU A 113 -3.81 -16.32 -7.21
N TYR A 114 -3.90 -16.84 -5.98
CA TYR A 114 -5.19 -17.06 -5.33
C TYR A 114 -5.91 -15.74 -5.03
N PHE A 115 -5.23 -14.71 -4.52
CA PHE A 115 -5.83 -13.37 -4.35
C PHE A 115 -6.36 -12.82 -5.68
N GLY A 116 -5.59 -12.96 -6.77
CA GLY A 116 -6.01 -12.55 -8.11
C GLY A 116 -7.26 -13.30 -8.59
N ARG A 117 -7.33 -14.62 -8.36
CA ARG A 117 -8.51 -15.44 -8.68
C ARG A 117 -9.73 -15.01 -7.86
N ILE A 118 -9.57 -14.83 -6.54
CA ILE A 118 -10.65 -14.37 -5.64
C ILE A 118 -11.23 -13.05 -6.14
N LYS A 119 -10.38 -12.06 -6.46
CA LYS A 119 -10.83 -10.77 -6.99
C LYS A 119 -11.64 -10.90 -8.27
N LYS A 120 -11.23 -11.80 -9.17
CA LYS A 120 -11.87 -12.00 -10.47
C LYS A 120 -13.17 -12.81 -10.39
N THR A 121 -13.22 -13.86 -9.57
CA THR A 121 -14.33 -14.83 -9.56
C THR A 121 -15.20 -14.76 -8.31
N GLN A 122 -14.85 -13.91 -7.33
CA GLN A 122 -15.54 -13.79 -6.03
C GLN A 122 -15.63 -15.13 -5.27
N SER A 123 -14.69 -16.04 -5.54
CA SER A 123 -14.66 -17.38 -4.97
C SER A 123 -13.93 -17.40 -3.62
N TRP A 124 -14.61 -16.92 -2.58
CA TRP A 124 -14.02 -16.73 -1.23
C TRP A 124 -13.53 -18.01 -0.54
N HIS A 125 -13.99 -19.20 -0.98
CA HIS A 125 -13.46 -20.48 -0.47
C HIS A 125 -11.97 -20.67 -0.78
N LEU A 126 -11.41 -19.95 -1.76
CA LEU A 126 -9.99 -19.97 -2.09
C LEU A 126 -9.13 -19.20 -1.07
N LEU A 127 -9.76 -18.39 -0.22
CA LEU A 127 -9.03 -17.51 0.70
C LEU A 127 -8.20 -18.30 1.71
N SER A 128 -8.70 -19.42 2.22
CA SER A 128 -7.94 -20.27 3.14
C SER A 128 -6.60 -20.71 2.55
N TYR A 129 -6.57 -21.06 1.26
CA TYR A 129 -5.35 -21.45 0.55
C TYR A 129 -4.37 -20.27 0.42
N ALA A 130 -4.86 -19.09 0.03
CA ALA A 130 -4.04 -17.89 -0.05
C ALA A 130 -3.37 -17.58 1.31
N LEU A 131 -4.16 -17.64 2.38
CA LEU A 131 -3.72 -17.37 3.75
C LEU A 131 -2.72 -18.41 4.26
N ASP A 132 -2.93 -19.69 3.97
CA ASP A 132 -2.00 -20.76 4.34
C ASP A 132 -0.64 -20.59 3.65
N LEU A 133 -0.65 -20.28 2.36
CA LEU A 133 0.56 -20.09 1.57
C LEU A 133 1.37 -18.87 2.04
N MET A 134 0.73 -17.72 2.23
CA MET A 134 1.44 -16.51 2.68
C MET A 134 1.94 -16.60 4.12
N THR A 135 1.34 -17.43 4.97
CA THR A 135 1.76 -17.57 6.38
C THR A 135 2.58 -18.84 6.60
N ALA A 136 1.93 -20.00 6.63
CA ALA A 136 2.55 -21.29 6.90
C ALA A 136 3.54 -21.71 5.81
N GLY A 137 3.25 -21.42 4.54
CA GLY A 137 4.18 -21.68 3.42
C GLY A 137 5.52 -20.97 3.60
N VAL A 138 5.48 -19.68 3.93
CA VAL A 138 6.68 -18.88 4.24
C VAL A 138 7.39 -19.36 5.51
N ALA A 139 6.63 -19.69 6.55
CA ALA A 139 7.18 -20.15 7.83
C ALA A 139 7.95 -21.48 7.70
N ILE A 140 7.41 -22.45 6.95
CA ILE A 140 8.04 -23.76 6.75
C ILE A 140 9.28 -23.66 5.86
N ALA A 141 9.25 -22.79 4.84
CA ALA A 141 10.38 -22.60 3.94
C ALA A 141 11.64 -22.15 4.68
N LYS A 142 11.47 -21.32 5.73
CA LYS A 142 12.59 -20.87 6.57
C LYS A 142 12.98 -21.92 7.59
N GLN A 143 14.06 -22.64 7.30
CA GLN A 143 14.67 -23.60 8.23
C GLN A 143 15.81 -22.97 9.04
N THR A 144 16.39 -21.87 8.55
CA THR A 144 17.54 -21.22 9.17
C THR A 144 17.13 -20.08 10.09
N SER A 145 17.68 -20.08 11.31
CA SER A 145 17.54 -18.95 12.23
C SER A 145 18.41 -17.77 11.80
N LEU A 146 17.91 -16.55 11.98
CA LEU A 146 18.68 -15.33 11.75
C LEU A 146 19.81 -15.18 12.79
N SER A 147 20.99 -14.74 12.33
CA SER A 147 22.06 -14.31 13.22
C SER A 147 21.86 -12.83 13.60
N GLY A 148 21.11 -12.59 14.67
CA GLY A 148 20.87 -11.24 15.18
C GLY A 148 19.54 -10.62 14.75
N TRP A 149 19.33 -9.37 15.15
CA TRP A 149 18.09 -8.63 14.91
C TRP A 149 18.10 -7.97 13.53
N VAL A 150 17.06 -8.23 12.73
CA VAL A 150 16.86 -7.62 11.41
C VAL A 150 15.59 -6.76 11.46
N PRO A 151 15.68 -5.45 11.20
CA PRO A 151 14.53 -4.56 11.22
C PRO A 151 13.52 -4.93 10.12
N MET A 152 12.24 -4.90 10.47
CA MET A 152 11.14 -5.06 9.52
C MET A 152 10.74 -3.71 8.95
N ARG A 153 10.39 -3.68 7.67
CA ARG A 153 10.12 -2.46 6.90
C ARG A 153 8.71 -2.43 6.35
N PHE A 154 8.15 -1.22 6.27
CA PHE A 154 6.87 -0.98 5.63
C PHE A 154 6.93 -1.32 4.12
N PRO A 155 5.85 -1.90 3.53
CA PRO A 155 5.79 -2.26 2.12
C PRO A 155 6.06 -1.07 1.19
N GLN A 156 7.18 -1.12 0.47
CA GLN A 156 7.59 -0.03 -0.41
C GLN A 156 6.66 0.09 -1.61
N LYS A 157 6.07 -1.01 -2.07
CA LYS A 157 5.08 -1.02 -3.15
C LYS A 157 3.88 -0.12 -2.83
N ILE A 158 3.36 -0.15 -1.60
CA ILE A 158 2.21 0.68 -1.22
C ILE A 158 2.62 2.16 -1.16
N SER A 159 3.78 2.42 -0.56
CA SER A 159 4.34 3.77 -0.50
C SER A 159 4.59 4.35 -1.90
N SER A 160 5.15 3.56 -2.83
CA SER A 160 5.39 3.99 -4.21
C SER A 160 4.10 4.16 -5.00
N MET A 161 3.11 3.27 -4.84
CA MET A 161 1.80 3.40 -5.47
C MET A 161 1.06 4.66 -5.00
N SER A 162 1.18 5.01 -3.72
CA SER A 162 0.61 6.23 -3.15
C SER A 162 1.32 7.47 -3.71
N ARG A 163 2.66 7.53 -3.61
CA ARG A 163 3.48 8.63 -4.15
C ARG A 163 3.22 8.91 -5.62
N THR A 164 3.11 7.86 -6.43
CA THR A 164 2.91 7.99 -7.89
C THR A 164 1.44 8.14 -8.28
N ARG A 165 0.49 8.12 -7.35
CA ARG A 165 -0.95 8.13 -7.66
C ARG A 165 -1.35 9.37 -8.46
N SER A 166 -0.97 10.55 -7.98
CA SER A 166 -1.30 11.82 -8.65
C SER A 166 -0.77 11.84 -10.08
N ILE A 167 0.52 11.54 -10.26
CA ILE A 167 1.17 11.51 -11.57
C ILE A 167 0.50 10.49 -12.50
N ARG A 168 0.17 9.28 -12.00
CA ARG A 168 -0.53 8.26 -12.79
C ARG A 168 -1.93 8.70 -13.20
N ASP A 169 -2.65 9.40 -12.33
CA ASP A 169 -3.98 9.93 -12.62
C ASP A 169 -3.90 11.05 -13.66
N THR A 170 -2.98 12.00 -13.54
CA THR A 170 -2.71 13.05 -14.55
C THR A 170 -2.33 12.43 -15.91
N ARG A 171 -1.37 11.48 -15.93
CA ARG A 171 -0.99 10.73 -17.14
C ARG A 171 -2.16 10.01 -17.79
N LYS A 172 -3.08 9.48 -16.99
CA LYS A 172 -4.26 8.77 -17.50
C LYS A 172 -5.27 9.74 -18.12
N LYS A 173 -5.47 10.92 -17.52
CA LYS A 173 -6.33 11.99 -18.05
C LYS A 173 -5.81 12.52 -19.38
N ALA A 174 -4.55 12.97 -19.42
CA ALA A 174 -3.91 13.45 -20.66
C ALA A 174 -4.03 12.42 -21.79
N ALA A 175 -3.68 11.16 -21.51
CA ALA A 175 -3.75 10.09 -22.50
C ALA A 175 -5.18 9.74 -22.94
N ALA A 176 -6.19 9.96 -22.08
CA ALA A 176 -7.58 9.80 -22.46
C ALA A 176 -8.02 10.90 -23.43
N SER A 177 -7.69 12.17 -23.16
CA SER A 177 -7.98 13.29 -24.08
C SER A 177 -7.36 13.08 -25.46
N ILE A 178 -6.06 12.72 -25.48
CA ILE A 178 -5.35 12.35 -26.72
C ILE A 178 -6.02 11.16 -27.41
N GLY A 179 -6.39 10.13 -26.65
CA GLY A 179 -7.05 8.95 -27.19
C GLY A 179 -8.37 9.26 -27.91
N VAL A 180 -9.16 10.18 -27.36
CA VAL A 180 -10.42 10.65 -27.98
C VAL A 180 -10.16 11.39 -29.29
N LYS A 181 -9.17 12.29 -29.32
CA LYS A 181 -8.87 13.12 -30.51
C LYS A 181 -8.15 12.34 -31.61
N SER A 182 -7.36 11.34 -31.23
CA SER A 182 -6.49 10.59 -32.14
C SER A 182 -6.96 9.16 -32.42
N HIS A 183 -8.11 8.74 -31.88
CA HIS A 183 -8.69 7.41 -32.04
C HIS A 183 -7.75 6.25 -31.65
N VAL A 184 -7.00 6.43 -30.56
CA VAL A 184 -6.11 5.41 -30.01
C VAL A 184 -6.45 5.08 -28.56
N SER A 185 -6.07 3.89 -28.11
CA SER A 185 -6.24 3.52 -26.70
C SER A 185 -5.37 4.39 -25.79
N VAL A 186 -5.80 4.59 -24.53
CA VAL A 186 -5.02 5.31 -23.50
C VAL A 186 -3.58 4.80 -23.41
N ARG A 187 -3.39 3.48 -23.43
CA ARG A 187 -2.06 2.87 -23.43
C ARG A 187 -1.23 3.30 -24.64
N ARG A 188 -1.83 3.29 -25.83
CA ARG A 188 -1.15 3.65 -27.08
C ARG A 188 -0.87 5.15 -27.15
N ALA A 189 -1.76 5.99 -26.62
CA ALA A 189 -1.53 7.43 -26.44
C ALA A 189 -0.29 7.68 -25.57
N GLN A 190 -0.18 7.04 -24.40
CA GLN A 190 1.00 7.18 -23.53
C GLN A 190 2.30 6.73 -24.21
N GLN A 191 2.27 5.61 -24.93
CA GLN A 191 3.47 5.03 -25.54
C GLN A 191 3.97 5.83 -26.76
N LEU A 192 3.06 6.36 -27.58
CA LEU A 192 3.41 7.02 -28.84
C LEU A 192 3.46 8.54 -28.72
N TYR A 193 2.50 9.16 -28.03
CA TYR A 193 2.34 10.61 -28.04
C TYR A 193 3.20 11.29 -27.00
N PHE A 194 3.31 10.75 -25.77
CA PHE A 194 4.07 11.43 -24.71
C PHE A 194 5.55 11.67 -25.07
N PRO A 195 6.30 10.68 -25.62
CA PRO A 195 7.68 10.93 -26.03
C PRO A 195 7.79 11.98 -27.15
N LEU A 196 6.85 12.00 -28.09
CA LEU A 196 6.82 12.96 -29.19
C LEU A 196 6.47 14.37 -28.70
N LEU A 197 5.44 14.50 -27.86
CA LEU A 197 5.03 15.78 -27.28
C LEU A 197 6.13 16.38 -26.42
N ARG A 198 6.85 15.55 -25.67
CA ARG A 198 8.04 15.98 -24.93
C ARG A 198 9.15 16.47 -25.87
N PHE A 199 9.45 15.71 -26.92
CA PHE A 199 10.45 16.13 -27.91
C PHE A 199 10.08 17.47 -28.55
N ILE A 200 8.81 17.66 -28.92
CA ILE A 200 8.33 18.92 -29.50
C ILE A 200 8.40 20.05 -28.46
N TYR A 201 8.04 19.81 -27.20
CA TYR A 201 8.16 20.79 -26.12
C TYR A 201 9.61 21.29 -25.96
N GLU A 202 10.60 20.39 -26.00
CA GLU A 202 12.01 20.71 -25.83
C GLU A 202 12.61 21.50 -27.01
N HIS A 203 12.09 21.32 -28.24
CA HIS A 203 12.69 21.89 -29.47
C HIS A 203 11.85 23.00 -30.13
N ASN A 204 10.53 23.00 -29.92
CA ASN A 204 9.60 23.97 -30.49
C ASN A 204 8.38 24.16 -29.56
N PRO A 205 8.50 24.97 -28.50
CA PRO A 205 7.44 25.22 -27.54
C PRO A 205 6.13 25.75 -28.16
N ASP A 206 6.23 26.60 -29.20
CA ASP A 206 5.07 27.19 -29.87
C ASP A 206 4.24 26.15 -30.65
N GLU A 207 4.92 25.15 -31.23
CA GLU A 207 4.25 24.03 -31.90
C GLU A 207 3.66 23.05 -30.87
N TYR A 208 4.37 22.80 -29.76
CA TYR A 208 3.84 22.01 -28.65
C TYR A 208 2.54 22.61 -28.13
N GLU A 209 2.50 23.91 -27.86
CA GLU A 209 1.33 24.60 -27.31
C GLU A 209 0.11 24.40 -28.23
N ARG A 210 0.29 24.60 -29.54
CA ARG A 210 -0.76 24.40 -30.54
C ARG A 210 -1.28 22.96 -30.55
N ILE A 211 -0.38 21.98 -30.52
CA ILE A 211 -0.74 20.56 -30.53
C ILE A 211 -1.45 20.18 -29.22
N ALA A 212 -0.90 20.58 -28.07
CA ALA A 212 -1.44 20.24 -26.74
C ALA A 212 -2.86 20.79 -26.55
N VAL A 213 -3.13 22.02 -27.01
CA VAL A 213 -4.49 22.61 -27.03
C VAL A 213 -5.41 21.85 -27.97
N SER A 214 -4.94 21.49 -29.18
CA SER A 214 -5.76 20.72 -30.14
C SER A 214 -6.18 19.34 -29.61
N LEU A 215 -5.32 18.75 -28.77
CA LEU A 215 -5.53 17.44 -28.13
C LEU A 215 -6.37 17.52 -26.84
N ASP A 216 -6.74 18.71 -26.39
CA ASP A 216 -7.48 18.95 -25.13
C ASP A 216 -6.77 18.31 -23.92
N ALA A 217 -5.44 18.39 -23.90
CA ALA A 217 -4.59 17.74 -22.91
C ALA A 217 -3.53 18.70 -22.33
N LYS A 218 -3.62 20.00 -22.63
CA LYS A 218 -2.58 20.97 -22.32
C LYS A 218 -2.28 21.05 -20.83
N GLU A 219 -3.31 21.26 -20.01
CA GLU A 219 -3.14 21.41 -18.56
C GLU A 219 -2.44 20.20 -17.94
N GLU A 220 -2.88 19.00 -18.28
CA GLU A 220 -2.28 17.78 -17.77
C GLU A 220 -0.87 17.53 -18.33
N LEU A 221 -0.60 17.85 -19.60
CA LEU A 221 0.74 17.71 -20.18
C LEU A 221 1.73 18.68 -19.54
N ASP A 222 1.31 19.92 -19.26
CA ASP A 222 2.13 20.92 -18.57
C ASP A 222 2.42 20.51 -17.11
N ASP A 223 1.42 19.96 -16.40
CA ASP A 223 1.61 19.38 -15.06
C ASP A 223 2.60 18.21 -15.09
N LEU A 224 2.57 17.37 -16.12
CA LEU A 224 3.52 16.25 -16.25
C LEU A 224 4.94 16.71 -16.56
N LEU A 225 5.11 17.65 -17.49
CA LEU A 225 6.42 18.18 -17.87
C LEU A 225 7.07 18.95 -16.71
N SER A 226 6.30 19.73 -15.97
CA SER A 226 6.80 20.45 -14.78
C SER A 226 7.21 19.52 -13.63
N ASN A 227 6.49 18.40 -13.43
CA ASN A 227 6.85 17.39 -12.43
C ASN A 227 8.05 16.53 -12.84
N GLU A 228 8.27 16.28 -14.13
CA GLU A 228 9.42 15.52 -14.65
C GLU A 228 10.72 16.35 -14.72
N MET A 229 10.62 17.69 -14.68
CA MET A 229 11.78 18.61 -14.65
C MET A 229 12.30 18.93 -13.25
N ARG A 230 11.72 18.38 -12.17
CA ARG A 230 12.37 18.42 -10.85
C ARG A 230 13.43 17.32 -10.76
N PRO A 231 14.71 17.64 -10.51
CA PRO A 231 15.67 16.61 -10.18
C PRO A 231 15.18 15.83 -8.95
N PRO A 232 15.43 14.51 -8.88
CA PRO A 232 15.15 13.76 -7.66
C PRO A 232 15.99 14.37 -6.53
N ASN A 233 15.32 14.91 -5.52
CA ASN A 233 15.95 15.21 -4.22
C ASN A 233 16.42 13.92 -3.55
#